data_AF-A0A3N4K8T0-F1
#
_entry.id   AF-A0A3N4K8T0-F1
#
_cell.length_a   1.000
_cell.length_b   1.000
_cell.length_c   1.000
_cell.angle_alpha   90.00
_cell.angle_beta   90.00
_cell.angle_gamma   90.00
#
_symmetry.space_group_name_H-M   'P 1'
#
loop_
_entity.id
_entity.type
_entity.pdbx_description
1 polymer ?
#
loop_
_entity_poly.entity_id
_entity_poly.type
_entity_poly.pdbx_seq_one_letter_code
_entity_poly.pdbx_strand_id
1 'polypeptide(L)'
;MISGASADIGGEFTNNLFSDLAPILALFGEQVAKQFLSESTGWADNILFAMAPLGIITAIVSAIRVAGFPWLRAVIGRSKEGQGLVELELMSSNSRDVGEMWNGQAVVRLVGEPTIFQFIYESNPAADDPYRGIHILEKTNPLFELSHPDESLLSHNILIPPNISLNARGIPVSDMEKWVCASLGVLVQLVVLLYEAAITYYSPLKSKSIFLKDGISASPEAFPCTAVGTIALNLGMLICAHIVDRSSIEEHWKIKKKKEDKDCKIVWIQKGGTVNDQVFEPYIIHGHEGQRKIITSRRYDIKPPTSLQYLVLVATAISVVGFIFQFIGLRGMTWSASIAQLAATLVMTFIRSVIRRRLTREPHAEPAIKEFELE
;
A
#
# COMPACT_ATOMS: atom_id res chain seq x y z
N MET A 1 27.41 -30.65 33.19
CA MET A 1 25.93 -30.61 33.27
C MET A 1 25.34 -29.19 33.14
N ILE A 2 26.00 -28.21 32.50
CA ILE A 2 25.44 -26.83 32.37
C ILE A 2 24.96 -26.52 30.94
N SER A 3 25.22 -27.38 29.95
CA SER A 3 24.87 -27.12 28.54
C SER A 3 23.39 -27.35 28.18
N GLY A 4 22.58 -27.97 29.05
CA GLY A 4 21.17 -28.27 28.77
C GLY A 4 20.22 -27.10 29.00
N ALA A 5 20.49 -26.28 30.03
CA ALA A 5 19.57 -25.21 30.44
C ALA A 5 19.46 -24.07 29.41
N SER A 6 20.54 -23.71 28.71
CA SER A 6 20.49 -22.61 27.72
C SER A 6 19.79 -22.99 26.41
N ALA A 7 19.77 -24.27 26.04
CA ALA A 7 19.11 -24.73 24.82
C ALA A 7 17.59 -24.87 25.03
N ASP A 8 17.18 -25.33 26.21
CA ASP A 8 15.77 -25.40 26.64
C ASP A 8 15.13 -24.00 26.68
N ILE A 9 15.85 -23.01 27.24
CA ILE A 9 15.37 -21.62 27.33
C ILE A 9 15.09 -21.02 25.95
N GLY A 10 15.93 -21.32 24.95
CA GLY A 10 15.76 -20.80 23.58
C GLY A 10 14.54 -21.40 22.87
N GLY A 11 14.35 -22.72 22.99
CA GLY A 11 13.21 -23.43 22.40
C GLY A 11 11.87 -23.02 23.02
N GLU A 12 11.81 -22.93 24.35
CA GLU A 12 10.65 -22.41 25.08
C GLU A 12 10.38 -20.95 24.71
N PHE A 13 11.40 -20.11 24.63
CA PHE A 13 11.25 -18.70 24.25
C PHE A 13 10.61 -18.56 22.87
N THR A 14 11.02 -19.30 21.84
CA THR A 14 10.41 -19.18 20.50
C THR A 14 8.96 -19.65 20.46
N ASN A 15 8.64 -20.77 21.11
CA ASN A 15 7.28 -21.27 21.16
C ASN A 15 6.35 -20.28 21.88
N ASN A 16 6.82 -19.70 22.98
CA ASN A 16 6.08 -18.69 23.74
C ASN A 16 6.01 -17.37 22.97
N LEU A 17 7.11 -16.91 22.37
CA LEU A 17 7.17 -15.65 21.61
C LEU A 17 6.15 -15.62 20.47
N PHE A 18 6.04 -16.70 19.67
CA PHE A 18 5.06 -16.73 18.59
C PHE A 18 3.63 -16.81 19.11
N SER A 19 3.37 -17.60 20.15
CA SER A 19 2.04 -17.70 20.76
C SER A 19 1.61 -16.37 21.38
N ASP A 20 2.53 -15.68 22.05
CA ASP A 20 2.27 -14.48 22.84
C ASP A 20 2.25 -13.21 21.98
N LEU A 21 3.08 -13.12 20.93
CA LEU A 21 3.10 -11.97 20.02
C LEU A 21 2.16 -12.10 18.82
N ALA A 22 1.65 -13.30 18.49
CA ALA A 22 0.74 -13.47 17.35
C ALA A 22 -0.47 -12.51 17.38
N PRO A 23 -1.18 -12.31 18.51
CA PRO A 23 -2.30 -11.36 18.57
C PRO A 23 -1.86 -9.92 18.28
N ILE A 24 -0.70 -9.51 18.80
CA ILE A 24 -0.15 -8.17 18.62
C ILE A 24 0.28 -7.95 17.17
N LEU A 25 1.05 -8.89 16.60
CA LEU A 25 1.48 -8.86 15.20
C LEU A 25 0.30 -8.86 14.23
N ALA A 26 -0.79 -9.57 14.56
CA ALA A 26 -2.01 -9.55 13.77
C ALA A 26 -2.68 -8.16 13.80
N LEU A 27 -2.82 -7.55 14.99
CA LEU A 27 -3.49 -6.26 15.15
C LEU A 27 -2.70 -5.11 14.51
N PHE A 28 -1.39 -5.06 14.73
CA PHE A 28 -0.52 -4.09 14.06
C PHE A 28 -0.45 -4.33 12.55
N GLY A 29 -0.42 -5.60 12.13
CA GLY A 29 -0.37 -5.95 10.73
C GLY A 29 -1.60 -5.54 9.94
N GLU A 30 -2.78 -5.52 10.57
CA GLU A 30 -4.02 -5.14 9.89
C GLU A 30 -4.01 -3.67 9.44
N GLN A 31 -3.76 -2.75 10.36
CA GLN A 31 -3.81 -1.31 10.03
C GLN A 31 -2.67 -0.92 9.08
N VAL A 32 -1.47 -1.44 9.33
CA VAL A 32 -0.30 -1.17 8.47
C VAL A 32 -0.53 -1.69 7.06
N ALA A 33 -1.12 -2.89 6.90
CA ALA A 33 -1.38 -3.45 5.58
C ALA A 33 -2.45 -2.65 4.81
N LYS A 34 -3.56 -2.29 5.47
CA LYS A 34 -4.62 -1.48 4.85
C LYS A 34 -4.10 -0.12 4.40
N GLN A 35 -3.42 0.59 5.30
CA GLN A 35 -2.82 1.89 4.99
C GLN A 35 -1.77 1.81 3.88
N PHE A 36 -0.99 0.72 3.83
CA PHE A 36 -0.03 0.55 2.76
C PHE A 36 -0.72 0.31 1.41
N LEU A 37 -1.73 -0.56 1.37
CA LEU A 37 -2.49 -0.88 0.16
C LEU A 37 -3.30 0.32 -0.36
N SER A 38 -3.90 1.11 0.53
CA SER A 38 -4.67 2.31 0.16
C SER A 38 -3.82 3.41 -0.49
N GLU A 39 -2.50 3.29 -0.46
CA GLU A 39 -1.54 4.24 -1.03
C GLU A 39 -0.55 3.54 -1.98
N SER A 40 -0.77 2.24 -2.26
CA SER A 40 0.11 1.43 -3.09
C SER A 40 -0.16 1.72 -4.55
N THR A 41 0.88 2.13 -5.28
CA THR A 41 0.78 2.49 -6.69
C THR A 41 1.91 1.84 -7.48
N GLY A 42 1.57 0.79 -8.25
CA GLY A 42 2.47 0.07 -9.14
C GLY A 42 3.36 -1.02 -8.51
N TRP A 43 4.18 -1.65 -9.36
CA TRP A 43 4.92 -2.87 -9.05
C TRP A 43 5.95 -2.76 -7.92
N ALA A 44 6.65 -1.63 -7.80
CA ALA A 44 7.64 -1.46 -6.74
C ALA A 44 6.98 -1.52 -5.35
N ASP A 45 5.80 -0.91 -5.21
CA ASP A 45 5.04 -0.95 -3.95
C ASP A 45 4.48 -2.36 -3.70
N ASN A 46 4.02 -3.08 -4.73
CA ASN A 46 3.58 -4.48 -4.62
C ASN A 46 4.72 -5.41 -4.12
N ILE A 47 5.94 -5.24 -4.63
CA ILE A 47 7.12 -5.99 -4.17
C ILE A 47 7.45 -5.62 -2.72
N LEU A 48 7.47 -4.32 -2.40
CA LEU A 48 7.78 -3.86 -1.05
C LEU A 48 6.76 -4.34 -0.02
N PHE A 49 5.49 -4.42 -0.39
CA PHE A 49 4.44 -4.99 0.45
C PHE A 49 4.71 -6.46 0.75
N ALA A 50 5.13 -7.22 -0.26
CA ALA A 50 5.30 -8.68 -0.18
C ALA A 50 6.51 -9.16 0.65
N MET A 51 7.60 -8.40 0.73
CA MET A 51 8.84 -8.85 1.38
C MET A 51 8.80 -8.72 2.91
N ALA A 52 9.24 -9.74 3.66
CA ALA A 52 9.06 -9.86 5.13
C ALA A 52 7.60 -9.53 5.53
N PRO A 53 6.68 -10.44 5.20
CA PRO A 53 5.26 -10.16 5.15
C PRO A 53 4.70 -9.81 6.54
N LEU A 54 3.86 -8.78 6.55
CA LEU A 54 3.08 -8.35 7.70
C LEU A 54 1.64 -8.14 7.23
N GLY A 55 0.65 -8.57 8.03
CA GLY A 55 -0.77 -8.46 7.65
C GLY A 55 -1.21 -9.47 6.59
N ILE A 56 -0.72 -10.72 6.65
CA ILE A 56 -1.03 -11.78 5.66
C ILE A 56 -2.53 -11.99 5.48
N ILE A 57 -3.25 -12.15 6.60
CA ILE A 57 -4.71 -12.33 6.58
C ILE A 57 -5.38 -11.11 5.95
N THR A 58 -4.93 -9.91 6.32
CA THR A 58 -5.45 -8.65 5.78
C THR A 58 -5.24 -8.55 4.28
N ALA A 59 -4.07 -8.94 3.75
CA ALA A 59 -3.82 -8.96 2.31
C ALA A 59 -4.75 -9.93 1.56
N ILE A 60 -4.92 -11.14 2.09
CA ILE A 60 -5.84 -12.15 1.54
C ILE A 60 -7.28 -11.62 1.55
N VAL A 61 -7.75 -11.14 2.70
CA VAL A 61 -9.10 -10.58 2.86
C VAL A 61 -9.30 -9.38 1.94
N SER A 62 -8.29 -8.53 1.77
CA SER A 62 -8.34 -7.37 0.87
C SER A 62 -8.50 -7.80 -0.59
N ALA A 63 -7.70 -8.76 -1.06
CA ALA A 63 -7.83 -9.30 -2.41
C ALA A 63 -9.20 -9.95 -2.65
N ILE A 64 -9.75 -10.67 -1.66
CA ILE A 64 -11.09 -11.27 -1.72
C ILE A 64 -12.18 -10.20 -1.79
N ARG A 65 -12.09 -9.16 -0.95
CA ARG A 65 -13.06 -8.05 -0.94
C ARG A 65 -13.05 -7.31 -2.27
N VAL A 66 -11.88 -7.03 -2.80
CA VAL A 66 -11.70 -6.29 -4.06
C VAL A 66 -12.16 -7.11 -5.27
N ALA A 67 -11.66 -8.34 -5.45
CA ALA A 67 -11.87 -9.09 -6.69
C ALA A 67 -12.28 -10.57 -6.50
N GLY A 68 -12.58 -11.02 -5.29
CA GLY A 68 -12.95 -12.42 -5.03
C GLY A 68 -14.35 -12.81 -5.53
N PHE A 69 -14.55 -14.12 -5.70
CA PHE A 69 -15.87 -14.69 -6.00
C PHE A 69 -16.89 -14.37 -4.88
N PRO A 70 -18.20 -14.26 -5.19
CA PRO A 70 -19.22 -13.96 -4.18
C PRO A 70 -19.25 -14.92 -3.00
N TRP A 71 -19.01 -16.22 -3.24
CA TRP A 71 -18.96 -17.22 -2.17
C TRP A 71 -17.73 -17.03 -1.26
N LEU A 72 -16.60 -16.61 -1.81
CA LEU A 72 -15.37 -16.36 -1.03
C LEU A 72 -15.53 -15.12 -0.15
N ARG A 73 -16.22 -14.08 -0.67
CA ARG A 73 -16.65 -12.92 0.13
C ARG A 73 -17.63 -13.32 1.24
N ALA A 74 -18.52 -14.29 0.99
CA ALA A 74 -19.42 -14.80 2.01
C ALA A 74 -18.68 -15.52 3.15
N VAL A 75 -17.64 -16.30 2.83
CA VAL A 75 -16.80 -17.00 3.83
C VAL A 75 -16.15 -16.02 4.81
N ILE A 76 -15.68 -14.87 4.33
CA ILE A 76 -15.08 -13.83 5.17
C ILE A 76 -16.12 -12.87 5.79
N GLY A 77 -17.42 -13.17 5.66
CA GLY A 77 -18.50 -12.35 6.23
C GLY A 77 -18.76 -11.03 5.50
N ARG A 78 -18.27 -10.85 4.27
CA ARG A 78 -18.35 -9.61 3.48
C ARG A 78 -19.25 -9.74 2.23
N SER A 79 -20.26 -10.61 2.26
CA SER A 79 -21.16 -10.86 1.11
C SER A 79 -22.02 -9.66 0.73
N LYS A 80 -22.38 -8.80 1.70
CA LYS A 80 -23.25 -7.62 1.51
C LYS A 80 -22.47 -6.30 1.54
N GLU A 81 -21.16 -6.34 1.44
CA GLU A 81 -20.33 -5.15 1.48
C GLU A 81 -20.41 -4.36 0.15
N GLY A 82 -20.66 -3.05 0.25
CA GLY A 82 -20.68 -2.15 -0.91
C GLY A 82 -19.27 -1.86 -1.43
N GLN A 83 -19.13 -1.68 -2.74
CA GLN A 83 -17.82 -1.43 -3.38
C GLN A 83 -17.15 -0.14 -2.87
N GLY A 84 -17.94 0.91 -2.58
CA GLY A 84 -17.41 2.14 -1.99
C GLY A 84 -16.71 1.91 -0.63
N LEU A 85 -17.21 1.01 0.22
CA LEU A 85 -16.55 0.69 1.49
C LEU A 85 -15.22 -0.05 1.29
N VAL A 86 -15.16 -0.92 0.27
CA VAL A 86 -13.93 -1.63 -0.10
C VAL A 86 -12.89 -0.65 -0.62
N GLU A 87 -13.29 0.24 -1.53
CA GLU A 87 -12.42 1.28 -2.10
C GLU A 87 -11.88 2.25 -1.04
N LEU A 88 -12.77 2.71 -0.16
CA LEU A 88 -12.44 3.62 0.94
C LEU A 88 -11.30 3.09 1.82
N GLU A 89 -11.32 1.79 2.11
CA GLU A 89 -10.39 1.18 3.06
C GLU A 89 -9.10 0.64 2.41
N LEU A 90 -9.16 0.21 1.14
CA LEU A 90 -8.11 -0.62 0.55
C LEU A 90 -7.44 -0.05 -0.69
N MET A 91 -8.03 0.94 -1.37
CA MET A 91 -7.57 1.37 -2.69
C MET A 91 -7.15 2.83 -2.67
N SER A 92 -6.19 3.21 -3.52
CA SER A 92 -5.77 4.61 -3.71
C SER A 92 -6.76 5.45 -4.52
N SER A 93 -7.79 4.82 -5.06
CA SER A 93 -8.70 5.42 -6.03
C SER A 93 -9.81 6.25 -5.41
N ASN A 94 -10.30 7.20 -6.19
CA ASN A 94 -11.56 7.87 -5.94
C ASN A 94 -12.57 7.51 -7.02
N SER A 95 -13.85 7.54 -6.63
CA SER A 95 -14.99 7.25 -7.49
C SER A 95 -16.18 8.12 -7.08
N ARG A 96 -17.34 7.94 -7.74
CA ARG A 96 -18.60 8.57 -7.30
C ARG A 96 -19.02 8.17 -5.88
N ASP A 97 -18.57 7.01 -5.42
CA ASP A 97 -18.93 6.47 -4.11
C ASP A 97 -17.94 6.87 -3.02
N VAL A 98 -16.72 7.29 -3.39
CA VAL A 98 -15.62 7.56 -2.47
C VAL A 98 -14.85 8.78 -2.92
N GLY A 99 -14.78 9.77 -2.04
CA GLY A 99 -13.96 10.95 -2.25
C GLY A 99 -13.17 11.32 -1.00
N GLU A 100 -12.43 12.43 -1.12
CA GLU A 100 -11.54 12.91 -0.07
C GLU A 100 -11.89 14.36 0.24
N MET A 101 -11.91 14.72 1.52
CA MET A 101 -12.20 16.08 1.99
C MET A 101 -11.23 16.49 3.10
N TRP A 102 -10.97 17.77 3.22
CA TRP A 102 -10.27 18.36 4.35
C TRP A 102 -11.24 18.67 5.49
N ASN A 103 -10.99 18.13 6.67
CA ASN A 103 -11.84 18.37 7.86
C ASN A 103 -11.34 19.49 8.78
N GLY A 104 -10.36 20.30 8.35
CA GLY A 104 -9.70 21.30 9.18
C GLY A 104 -8.37 20.83 9.80
N GLN A 105 -8.13 19.52 9.86
CA GLN A 105 -6.91 18.93 10.44
C GLN A 105 -6.20 17.98 9.48
N ALA A 106 -6.95 17.17 8.73
CA ALA A 106 -6.41 16.19 7.82
C ALA A 106 -7.33 15.98 6.60
N VAL A 107 -6.72 15.54 5.51
CA VAL A 107 -7.47 14.96 4.38
C VAL A 107 -8.01 13.61 4.85
N VAL A 108 -9.32 13.51 4.94
CA VAL A 108 -10.07 12.30 5.27
C VAL A 108 -10.71 11.73 4.02
N ARG A 109 -10.72 10.41 3.91
CA ARG A 109 -11.48 9.71 2.87
C ARG A 109 -12.84 9.35 3.44
N LEU A 110 -13.88 9.46 2.61
CA LEU A 110 -15.24 9.16 3.03
C LEU A 110 -16.05 8.54 1.89
N VAL A 111 -17.10 7.81 2.27
CA VAL A 111 -18.14 7.41 1.31
C VAL A 111 -18.97 8.63 0.97
N GLY A 112 -19.40 8.76 -0.28
CA GLY A 112 -20.18 9.88 -0.78
C GLY A 112 -19.43 10.71 -1.82
N GLU A 113 -20.17 11.59 -2.48
CA GLU A 113 -19.66 12.44 -3.55
C GLU A 113 -19.35 13.84 -2.98
N PRO A 114 -18.08 14.16 -2.69
CA PRO A 114 -17.73 15.50 -2.23
C PRO A 114 -17.75 16.50 -3.39
N THR A 115 -18.29 17.69 -3.14
CA THR A 115 -18.24 18.77 -4.13
C THR A 115 -16.91 19.51 -4.03
N ILE A 116 -15.94 19.06 -4.84
CA ILE A 116 -14.61 19.66 -4.91
C ILE A 116 -14.29 20.01 -6.35
N PHE A 117 -13.91 21.27 -6.55
CA PHE A 117 -13.46 21.76 -7.84
C PHE A 117 -11.92 21.79 -7.87
N GLN A 118 -11.33 21.07 -8.82
CA GLN A 118 -9.88 21.06 -9.05
C GLN A 118 -9.53 21.92 -10.26
N PHE A 119 -8.55 22.81 -10.09
CA PHE A 119 -7.92 23.50 -11.21
C PHE A 119 -6.42 23.67 -10.98
N ILE A 120 -5.70 23.96 -12.05
CA ILE A 120 -4.29 24.29 -12.04
C ILE A 120 -4.17 25.78 -12.32
N TYR A 121 -3.44 26.48 -11.47
CA TYR A 121 -3.12 27.88 -11.60
C TYR A 121 -1.66 28.05 -12.00
N GLU A 122 -1.42 28.75 -13.11
CA GLU A 122 -0.10 29.14 -13.58
C GLU A 122 0.27 30.51 -12.99
N SER A 123 1.34 30.59 -12.20
CA SER A 123 1.69 31.81 -11.46
C SER A 123 2.19 32.96 -12.35
N ASN A 124 2.59 32.69 -13.60
CA ASN A 124 3.06 33.68 -14.56
C ASN A 124 2.42 33.45 -15.95
N PRO A 125 1.11 33.73 -16.09
CA PRO A 125 0.43 33.58 -17.37
C PRO A 125 1.02 34.56 -18.40
N ALA A 126 0.99 34.19 -19.68
CA ALA A 126 1.40 35.10 -20.75
C ALA A 126 0.57 36.40 -20.68
N ALA A 127 1.21 37.55 -20.85
CA ALA A 127 0.71 38.90 -20.53
C ALA A 127 -0.62 39.32 -21.20
N ASP A 128 -1.14 38.53 -22.14
CA ASP A 128 -2.26 38.91 -23.00
C ASP A 128 -3.64 38.50 -22.46
N ASP A 129 -3.74 37.65 -21.41
CA ASP A 129 -5.04 37.24 -20.83
C ASP A 129 -4.90 36.70 -19.38
N PRO A 130 -5.53 37.35 -18.36
CA PRO A 130 -5.46 36.93 -16.96
C PRO A 130 -6.17 35.60 -16.65
N TYR A 131 -7.09 35.13 -17.51
CA TYR A 131 -7.77 33.84 -17.34
C TYR A 131 -7.02 32.68 -17.97
N ARG A 132 -5.97 32.97 -18.76
CA ARG A 132 -5.18 31.97 -19.49
C ARG A 132 -4.30 31.08 -18.60
N GLY A 133 -4.17 31.44 -17.32
CA GLY A 133 -3.40 30.67 -16.32
C GLY A 133 -4.21 29.62 -15.57
N ILE A 134 -5.54 29.56 -15.74
CA ILE A 134 -6.38 28.54 -15.10
C ILE A 134 -6.61 27.39 -16.07
N HIS A 135 -6.26 26.19 -15.66
CA HIS A 135 -6.41 24.99 -16.47
C HIS A 135 -7.11 23.88 -15.70
N ILE A 136 -8.06 23.22 -16.35
CA ILE A 136 -8.72 22.02 -15.82
C ILE A 136 -7.94 20.80 -16.31
N LEU A 137 -7.79 19.80 -15.45
CA LEU A 137 -7.10 18.56 -15.80
C LEU A 137 -7.99 17.70 -16.72
N GLU A 138 -7.94 17.98 -18.01
CA GLU A 138 -8.60 17.21 -19.07
C GLU A 138 -7.57 16.51 -19.98
N LYS A 139 -8.01 15.48 -20.72
CA LYS A 139 -7.15 14.74 -21.66
C LYS A 139 -6.51 15.62 -22.73
N THR A 140 -7.14 16.74 -23.09
CA THR A 140 -6.67 17.71 -24.08
C THR A 140 -5.88 18.87 -23.48
N ASN A 141 -5.44 18.76 -22.22
CA ASN A 141 -4.77 19.86 -21.52
C ASN A 141 -3.46 20.30 -22.25
N PRO A 142 -3.28 21.61 -22.49
CA PRO A 142 -2.11 22.12 -23.19
C PRO A 142 -0.82 22.10 -22.35
N LEU A 143 -0.91 22.03 -21.02
CA LEU A 143 0.23 22.01 -20.09
C LEU A 143 0.65 20.59 -19.68
N PHE A 144 -0.32 19.69 -19.46
CA PHE A 144 -0.04 18.34 -18.99
C PHE A 144 -0.18 17.31 -20.12
N GLU A 145 0.64 16.27 -20.05
CA GLU A 145 0.57 15.10 -20.91
C GLU A 145 0.46 13.85 -20.05
N LEU A 146 -0.43 12.95 -20.46
CA LEU A 146 -0.57 11.65 -19.82
C LEU A 146 0.63 10.78 -20.21
N SER A 147 1.36 10.27 -19.21
CA SER A 147 2.60 9.52 -19.47
C SER A 147 2.37 8.21 -20.24
N HIS A 148 1.24 7.55 -20.02
CA HIS A 148 0.83 6.33 -20.71
C HIS A 148 -0.68 6.42 -20.97
N PRO A 149 -1.12 6.69 -22.21
CA PRO A 149 -2.54 6.76 -22.53
C PRO A 149 -3.15 5.36 -22.58
N ASP A 150 -4.02 5.04 -21.62
CA ASP A 150 -4.85 3.84 -21.67
C ASP A 150 -6.10 4.11 -22.53
N GLU A 151 -6.15 3.53 -23.73
CA GLU A 151 -7.26 3.70 -24.70
C GLU A 151 -8.62 3.24 -24.16
N SER A 152 -8.65 2.33 -23.18
CA SER A 152 -9.89 1.82 -22.58
C SER A 152 -10.71 2.88 -21.83
N LEU A 153 -10.10 4.02 -21.50
CA LEU A 153 -10.69 5.13 -20.74
C LEU A 153 -11.30 6.24 -21.62
N LEU A 154 -11.43 6.02 -22.93
CA LEU A 154 -11.88 7.02 -23.92
C LEU A 154 -13.34 7.51 -23.76
N SER A 155 -14.15 6.94 -22.87
CA SER A 155 -15.61 7.08 -22.93
C SER A 155 -16.31 7.77 -21.75
N HIS A 156 -15.64 8.12 -20.64
CA HIS A 156 -16.35 8.64 -19.46
C HIS A 156 -15.80 10.00 -19.00
N ASN A 157 -16.38 11.08 -19.57
CA ASN A 157 -16.35 12.45 -19.02
C ASN A 157 -17.22 12.52 -17.75
N ILE A 158 -16.95 11.68 -16.76
CA ILE A 158 -17.57 11.79 -15.44
C ILE A 158 -16.64 12.64 -14.58
N LEU A 159 -17.21 13.69 -13.98
CA LEU A 159 -16.56 14.56 -12.99
C LEU A 159 -16.30 13.72 -11.72
N ILE A 160 -15.23 12.93 -11.71
CA ILE A 160 -14.85 12.09 -10.57
C ILE A 160 -14.09 12.96 -9.56
N PRO A 161 -14.35 12.82 -8.24
CA PRO A 161 -13.68 13.61 -7.23
C PRO A 161 -12.15 13.45 -7.28
N PRO A 162 -11.40 14.55 -7.07
CA PRO A 162 -9.95 14.56 -7.23
C PRO A 162 -9.22 13.82 -6.12
N ASN A 163 -8.05 13.24 -6.40
CA ASN A 163 -7.19 12.62 -5.38
C ASN A 163 -6.34 13.70 -4.68
N ILE A 164 -6.82 14.21 -3.55
CA ILE A 164 -6.12 15.23 -2.75
C ILE A 164 -4.96 14.58 -1.98
N SER A 165 -5.16 13.42 -1.35
CA SER A 165 -4.16 12.71 -0.54
C SER A 165 -2.86 12.42 -1.31
N LEU A 166 -3.00 11.97 -2.56
CA LEU A 166 -1.90 11.64 -3.47
C LEU A 166 -1.10 12.85 -3.93
N ASN A 167 -1.71 14.05 -3.96
CA ASN A 167 -1.13 15.23 -4.61
C ASN A 167 -0.84 16.40 -3.65
N ALA A 168 -1.60 16.57 -2.58
CA ALA A 168 -1.50 17.73 -1.68
C ALA A 168 -0.39 17.58 -0.63
N ARG A 169 0.05 16.35 -0.33
CA ARG A 169 1.02 16.04 0.74
C ARG A 169 2.51 16.09 0.31
N GLY A 170 2.82 16.81 -0.77
CA GLY A 170 4.18 17.06 -1.28
C GLY A 170 4.60 16.25 -2.52
N ILE A 171 5.75 16.60 -3.11
CA ILE A 171 6.28 16.07 -4.40
C ILE A 171 6.41 14.54 -4.42
N PRO A 172 5.56 13.71 -5.06
CA PRO A 172 5.53 12.24 -4.92
C PRO A 172 6.89 11.52 -4.84
N VAL A 173 6.98 10.41 -4.10
CA VAL A 173 8.25 9.65 -3.98
C VAL A 173 8.69 9.26 -5.38
N SER A 174 9.97 9.48 -5.69
CA SER A 174 10.50 9.16 -7.00
C SER A 174 10.36 7.66 -7.28
N ASP A 175 10.10 7.31 -8.54
CA ASP A 175 9.97 5.90 -8.93
C ASP A 175 11.28 5.14 -8.61
N MET A 176 12.44 5.81 -8.72
CA MET A 176 13.74 5.28 -8.31
C MET A 176 13.81 4.97 -6.81
N GLU A 177 13.41 5.89 -5.93
CA GLU A 177 13.38 5.63 -4.48
C GLU A 177 12.50 4.42 -4.14
N LYS A 178 11.32 4.30 -4.77
CA LYS A 178 10.44 3.14 -4.59
C LYS A 178 11.17 1.85 -4.96
N TRP A 179 11.83 1.80 -6.12
CA TRP A 179 12.60 0.65 -6.58
C TRP A 179 13.78 0.32 -5.68
N VAL A 180 14.53 1.33 -5.20
CA VAL A 180 15.65 1.12 -4.27
C VAL A 180 15.17 0.45 -2.98
N CYS A 181 14.07 0.93 -2.40
CA CYS A 181 13.51 0.30 -1.21
C CYS A 181 12.94 -1.10 -1.48
N ALA A 182 12.31 -1.33 -2.64
CA ALA A 182 11.83 -2.65 -3.03
C ALA A 182 13.01 -3.64 -3.16
N SER A 183 14.10 -3.23 -3.80
CA SER A 183 15.34 -4.01 -3.88
C SER A 183 15.96 -4.26 -2.50
N LEU A 184 15.95 -3.26 -1.62
CA LEU A 184 16.40 -3.42 -0.23
C LEU A 184 15.53 -4.45 0.52
N GLY A 185 14.22 -4.46 0.30
CA GLY A 185 13.32 -5.45 0.91
C GLY A 185 13.60 -6.88 0.44
N VAL A 186 13.84 -7.06 -0.85
CA VAL A 186 14.27 -8.35 -1.42
C VAL A 186 15.61 -8.78 -0.81
N LEU A 187 16.56 -7.85 -0.67
CA LEU A 187 17.85 -8.12 -0.04
C LEU A 187 17.70 -8.53 1.42
N VAL A 188 16.88 -7.84 2.22
CA VAL A 188 16.61 -8.20 3.62
C VAL A 188 16.04 -9.62 3.70
N GLN A 189 15.07 -9.95 2.86
CA GLN A 189 14.49 -11.29 2.82
C GLN A 189 15.53 -12.37 2.43
N LEU A 190 16.37 -12.07 1.45
CA LEU A 190 17.44 -12.97 1.00
C LEU A 190 18.47 -13.19 2.11
N VAL A 191 18.87 -12.14 2.83
CA VAL A 191 19.79 -12.22 3.96
C VAL A 191 19.25 -13.13 5.06
N VAL A 192 17.96 -13.05 5.38
CA VAL A 192 17.33 -13.96 6.35
C VAL A 192 17.41 -15.40 5.87
N LEU A 193 17.03 -15.69 4.63
CA LEU A 193 17.09 -17.06 4.09
C LEU A 193 18.52 -17.61 4.04
N LEU A 194 19.50 -16.78 3.69
CA LEU A 194 20.92 -17.17 3.72
C LEU A 194 21.42 -17.43 5.15
N TYR A 195 20.99 -16.61 6.10
CA TYR A 195 21.29 -16.81 7.52
C TYR A 195 20.68 -18.13 8.03
N GLU A 196 19.41 -18.38 7.71
CA GLU A 196 18.69 -19.62 8.05
C GLU A 196 19.33 -20.87 7.41
N ALA A 197 19.82 -20.75 6.18
CA ALA A 197 20.58 -21.80 5.51
C ALA A 197 21.92 -22.05 6.22
N ALA A 198 22.63 -20.97 6.57
CA ALA A 198 23.93 -21.04 7.21
C ALA A 198 23.86 -21.71 8.58
N ILE A 199 22.90 -21.32 9.44
CA ILE A 199 22.73 -21.96 10.76
C ILE A 199 22.33 -23.44 10.66
N THR A 200 21.74 -23.86 9.53
CA THR A 200 21.28 -25.26 9.33
C THR A 200 22.38 -26.14 8.73
N TYR A 201 23.11 -25.66 7.72
CA TYR A 201 24.05 -26.48 6.95
C TYR A 201 25.53 -26.17 7.19
N TYR A 202 25.88 -24.97 7.66
CA TYR A 202 27.28 -24.59 7.83
C TYR A 202 27.85 -25.14 9.14
N SER A 203 28.74 -26.15 9.05
CA SER A 203 29.29 -26.89 10.19
C SER A 203 29.84 -26.04 11.34
N PRO A 204 30.56 -24.92 11.11
CA PRO A 204 31.05 -24.06 12.19
C PRO A 204 29.95 -23.38 13.01
N LEU A 205 28.83 -23.02 12.37
CA LEU A 205 27.68 -22.42 13.06
C LEU A 205 26.81 -23.50 13.72
N LYS A 206 26.59 -24.61 13.02
CA LYS A 206 25.79 -25.76 13.48
C LYS A 206 26.31 -26.38 14.79
N SER A 207 27.63 -26.36 15.01
CA SER A 207 28.27 -26.95 16.19
C SER A 207 28.26 -26.04 17.42
N LYS A 208 27.86 -24.77 17.28
CA LYS A 208 27.87 -23.80 18.38
C LYS A 208 26.66 -24.01 19.29
N SER A 209 26.88 -24.09 20.60
CA SER A 209 25.81 -24.35 21.59
C SER A 209 24.62 -23.39 21.53
N ILE A 210 24.79 -22.19 20.98
CA ILE A 210 23.75 -21.16 20.85
C ILE A 210 22.74 -21.51 19.73
N PHE A 211 23.17 -22.28 18.73
CA PHE A 211 22.37 -22.71 17.58
C PHE A 211 21.93 -24.18 17.66
N LEU A 212 22.00 -24.78 18.86
CA LEU A 212 21.37 -26.06 19.13
C LEU A 212 19.92 -25.83 19.53
N LYS A 213 19.04 -26.69 19.02
CA LYS A 213 17.64 -26.78 19.42
C LYS A 213 17.49 -28.00 20.32
N ASP A 214 17.08 -27.80 21.56
CA ASP A 214 16.90 -28.88 22.56
C ASP A 214 18.19 -29.75 22.74
N GLY A 215 19.36 -29.14 22.55
CA GLY A 215 20.67 -29.82 22.64
C GLY A 215 21.09 -30.59 21.37
N ILE A 216 20.27 -30.59 20.31
CA ILE A 216 20.54 -31.26 19.03
C ILE A 216 20.58 -30.21 17.90
N SER A 217 21.27 -30.50 16.80
CA SER A 217 21.19 -29.64 15.62
C SER A 217 19.76 -29.59 15.06
N ALA A 218 19.35 -28.44 14.52
CA ALA A 218 18.07 -28.31 13.82
C ALA A 218 17.92 -29.38 12.73
N SER A 219 16.70 -29.87 12.54
CA SER A 219 16.43 -30.92 11.56
C SER A 219 16.76 -30.40 10.15
N PRO A 220 17.54 -31.13 9.33
CA PRO A 220 17.95 -30.68 7.99
C PRO A 220 16.77 -30.34 7.06
N GLU A 221 15.60 -30.89 7.36
CA GLU A 221 14.34 -30.73 6.63
C GLU A 221 13.57 -29.46 7.03
N ALA A 222 13.91 -28.83 8.16
CA ALA A 222 13.23 -27.62 8.62
C ALA A 222 13.51 -26.42 7.70
N PHE A 223 14.76 -26.22 7.30
CA PHE A 223 15.13 -25.10 6.42
C PHE A 223 14.46 -25.14 5.04
N PRO A 224 14.46 -26.26 4.29
CA PRO A 224 13.75 -26.33 3.02
C PRO A 224 12.26 -25.99 3.16
N CYS A 225 11.63 -26.45 4.25
CA CYS A 225 10.24 -26.11 4.57
C CYS A 225 10.06 -24.59 4.79
N THR A 226 10.95 -23.97 5.59
CA THR A 226 10.96 -22.51 5.82
C THR A 226 11.17 -21.73 4.53
N ALA A 227 12.15 -22.12 3.71
CA ALA A 227 12.49 -21.42 2.48
C ALA A 227 11.36 -21.50 1.44
N VAL A 228 10.82 -22.70 1.20
CA VAL A 228 9.68 -22.91 0.29
C VAL A 228 8.46 -22.14 0.79
N GLY A 229 8.16 -22.23 2.09
CA GLY A 229 7.06 -21.49 2.71
C GLY A 229 7.20 -19.98 2.56
N THR A 230 8.39 -19.43 2.82
CA THR A 230 8.68 -18.00 2.71
C THR A 230 8.55 -17.51 1.27
N ILE A 231 9.09 -18.23 0.30
CA ILE A 231 8.99 -17.87 -1.13
C ILE A 231 7.53 -17.93 -1.59
N ALA A 232 6.81 -18.99 -1.25
CA ALA A 232 5.40 -19.13 -1.58
C ALA A 232 4.57 -18.02 -0.94
N LEU A 233 4.80 -17.72 0.34
CA LEU A 233 4.08 -16.66 1.04
C LEU A 233 4.34 -15.28 0.42
N ASN A 234 5.60 -14.95 0.14
CA ASN A 234 5.97 -13.69 -0.51
C ASN A 234 5.33 -13.56 -1.89
N LEU A 235 5.31 -14.64 -2.68
CA LEU A 235 4.62 -14.66 -3.97
C LEU A 235 3.11 -14.47 -3.80
N GLY A 236 2.48 -15.14 -2.85
CA GLY A 236 1.07 -14.98 -2.54
C GLY A 236 0.72 -13.54 -2.15
N MET A 237 1.52 -12.92 -1.29
CA MET A 237 1.40 -11.52 -0.87
C MET A 237 1.59 -10.54 -2.02
N LEU A 238 2.55 -10.80 -2.91
CA LEU A 238 2.78 -10.00 -4.12
C LEU A 238 1.55 -10.04 -5.04
N ILE A 239 0.97 -11.23 -5.25
CA ILE A 239 -0.23 -11.39 -6.07
C ILE A 239 -1.41 -10.69 -5.40
N CYS A 240 -1.59 -10.81 -4.07
CA CYS A 240 -2.63 -10.09 -3.33
C CYS A 240 -2.54 -8.57 -3.50
N ALA A 241 -1.35 -7.99 -3.32
CA ALA A 241 -1.14 -6.56 -3.54
C ALA A 241 -1.41 -6.15 -4.99
N HIS A 242 -0.92 -6.96 -5.94
CA HIS A 242 -1.16 -6.73 -7.36
C HIS A 242 -2.65 -6.77 -7.73
N ILE A 243 -3.45 -7.64 -7.12
CA ILE A 243 -4.91 -7.67 -7.35
C ILE A 243 -5.57 -6.36 -6.92
N VAL A 244 -5.17 -5.82 -5.76
CA VAL A 244 -5.70 -4.55 -5.24
C VAL A 244 -5.30 -3.40 -6.16
N ASP A 245 -4.02 -3.31 -6.50
CA ASP A 245 -3.44 -2.32 -7.43
C ASP A 245 -4.12 -2.34 -8.82
N ARG A 246 -4.35 -3.54 -9.39
CA ARG A 246 -5.01 -3.71 -10.70
C ARG A 246 -6.49 -3.40 -10.73
N SER A 247 -7.11 -3.20 -9.56
CA SER A 247 -8.54 -2.85 -9.48
C SER A 247 -8.76 -1.34 -9.59
N SER A 248 -7.69 -0.56 -9.52
CA SER A 248 -7.64 0.86 -9.87
C SER A 248 -6.84 1.09 -11.16
N ILE A 249 -7.14 2.18 -11.84
CA ILE A 249 -6.32 2.70 -12.93
C ILE A 249 -5.67 3.99 -12.46
N GLU A 250 -4.36 4.04 -12.63
CA GLU A 250 -3.52 5.15 -12.21
C GLU A 250 -3.00 5.90 -13.43
N GLU A 251 -3.33 7.18 -13.49
CA GLU A 251 -2.92 8.08 -14.55
C GLU A 251 -1.86 9.04 -14.02
N HIS A 252 -0.69 9.04 -14.66
CA HIS A 252 0.43 9.91 -14.31
C HIS A 252 0.53 11.06 -15.31
N TRP A 253 0.11 12.24 -14.89
CA TRP A 253 0.18 13.47 -15.67
C TRP A 253 1.51 14.16 -15.40
N LYS A 254 2.23 14.53 -16.47
CA LYS A 254 3.49 15.26 -16.38
C LYS A 254 3.40 16.57 -17.15
N ILE A 255 4.06 17.61 -16.66
CA ILE A 255 4.18 18.87 -17.40
C ILE A 255 4.94 18.62 -18.71
N LYS A 256 4.41 19.11 -19.83
CA LYS A 256 5.06 19.07 -21.15
C LYS A 256 6.37 19.84 -21.09
N LYS A 257 7.50 19.16 -21.36
CA LYS A 257 8.88 19.71 -21.31
C LYS A 257 9.15 20.94 -22.20
N LYS A 258 8.18 21.39 -23.01
CA LYS A 258 8.38 22.42 -24.05
C LYS A 258 8.14 23.86 -23.63
N LYS A 259 7.68 24.15 -22.41
CA LYS A 259 7.56 25.53 -21.91
C LYS A 259 8.47 25.70 -20.69
N GLU A 260 9.27 26.77 -20.72
CA GLU A 260 10.12 27.26 -19.61
C GLU A 260 9.37 27.24 -18.28
N ASP A 261 10.14 27.09 -17.19
CA ASP A 261 9.80 27.12 -15.76
C ASP A 261 8.56 27.97 -15.41
N LYS A 262 7.38 27.44 -15.71
CA LYS A 262 6.11 27.98 -15.27
C LYS A 262 5.76 27.26 -13.98
N ASP A 263 5.77 28.02 -12.89
CA ASP A 263 5.33 27.55 -11.58
C ASP A 263 3.81 27.35 -11.60
N CYS A 264 3.42 26.11 -11.90
CA CYS A 264 2.04 25.65 -11.79
C CYS A 264 1.75 25.19 -10.36
N LYS A 265 0.63 25.64 -9.81
CA LYS A 265 0.07 25.21 -8.53
C LYS A 265 -1.27 24.54 -8.78
N ILE A 266 -1.51 23.39 -8.15
CA ILE A 266 -2.84 22.78 -8.14
C ILE A 266 -3.62 23.39 -6.99
N VAL A 267 -4.88 23.70 -7.22
CA VAL A 267 -5.77 24.22 -6.20
C VAL A 267 -7.06 23.40 -6.22
N TRP A 268 -7.50 23.01 -5.03
CA TRP A 268 -8.80 22.37 -4.81
C TRP A 268 -9.68 23.30 -3.99
N ILE A 269 -10.84 23.65 -4.53
CA ILE A 269 -11.88 24.38 -3.79
C ILE A 269 -12.88 23.35 -3.29
N GLN A 270 -12.92 23.19 -1.98
CA GLN A 270 -13.89 22.35 -1.29
C GLN A 270 -15.10 23.18 -0.88
N LYS A 271 -16.28 22.75 -1.30
CA LYS A 271 -17.56 23.31 -0.87
C LYS A 271 -17.88 22.89 0.56
N GLY A 272 -18.43 23.80 1.36
CA GLY A 272 -18.96 23.46 2.67
C GLY A 272 -20.23 22.61 2.52
N GLY A 273 -20.45 21.68 3.43
CA GLY A 273 -21.62 20.83 3.33
C GLY A 273 -21.56 19.62 4.25
N THR A 274 -22.66 18.87 4.25
CA THR A 274 -22.74 17.60 4.96
C THR A 274 -22.59 16.48 3.95
N VAL A 275 -21.60 15.61 4.15
CA VAL A 275 -21.45 14.38 3.35
C VAL A 275 -21.60 13.19 4.29
N ASN A 276 -22.64 12.39 4.06
CA ASN A 276 -23.16 11.42 5.03
C ASN A 276 -23.44 12.06 6.40
N ASP A 277 -22.68 11.67 7.43
CA ASP A 277 -22.86 12.09 8.82
C ASP A 277 -21.80 13.11 9.28
N GLN A 278 -20.95 13.59 8.36
CA GLN A 278 -19.87 14.53 8.66
C GLN A 278 -20.15 15.90 8.04
N VAL A 279 -19.92 16.95 8.84
CA VAL A 279 -20.03 18.34 8.41
C VAL A 279 -18.65 18.87 8.05
N PHE A 280 -18.52 19.38 6.84
CA PHE A 280 -17.32 19.97 6.30
C PHE A 280 -17.52 21.47 6.10
N GLU A 281 -16.52 22.23 6.53
CA GLU A 281 -16.42 23.66 6.25
C GLU A 281 -15.79 23.87 4.86
N PRO A 282 -16.01 25.04 4.21
CA PRO A 282 -15.39 25.34 2.94
C PRO A 282 -13.90 25.64 3.11
N TYR A 283 -13.08 25.10 2.21
CA TYR A 283 -11.63 25.28 2.22
C TYR A 283 -11.06 25.44 0.81
N ILE A 284 -10.01 26.22 0.70
CA ILE A 284 -9.11 26.24 -0.46
C ILE A 284 -7.86 25.45 -0.06
N ILE A 285 -7.64 24.34 -0.74
CA ILE A 285 -6.50 23.45 -0.48
C ILE A 285 -5.49 23.67 -1.59
N HIS A 286 -4.26 24.00 -1.22
CA HIS A 286 -3.18 24.23 -2.15
C HIS A 286 -2.31 22.98 -2.28
N GLY A 287 -2.07 22.59 -3.53
CA GLY A 287 -1.05 21.62 -3.88
C GLY A 287 0.34 22.15 -3.59
N HIS A 288 1.30 21.25 -3.56
CA HIS A 288 2.67 21.61 -3.25
C HIS A 288 3.30 22.45 -4.37
N GLU A 289 4.10 23.44 -4.00
CA GLU A 289 4.83 24.28 -4.96
C GLU A 289 5.83 23.44 -5.78
N GLY A 290 5.95 23.75 -7.06
CA GLY A 290 6.86 23.02 -7.96
C GLY A 290 6.42 21.59 -8.31
N GLN A 291 5.16 21.22 -8.03
CA GLN A 291 4.63 19.90 -8.40
C GLN A 291 4.51 19.76 -9.92
N ARG A 292 5.37 18.91 -10.51
CA ARG A 292 5.39 18.63 -11.97
C ARG A 292 4.70 17.33 -12.38
N LYS A 293 4.25 16.54 -11.40
CA LYS A 293 3.58 15.24 -11.59
C LYS A 293 2.27 15.23 -10.80
N ILE A 294 1.17 14.95 -11.48
CA ILE A 294 -0.15 14.74 -10.86
C ILE A 294 -0.49 13.28 -11.03
N ILE A 295 -0.92 12.63 -9.95
CA ILE A 295 -1.34 11.24 -9.94
C ILE A 295 -2.84 11.23 -9.70
N THR A 296 -3.60 10.62 -10.61
CA THR A 296 -5.02 10.36 -10.41
C THR A 296 -5.25 8.87 -10.41
N SER A 297 -5.96 8.36 -9.41
CA SER A 297 -6.31 6.95 -9.29
C SER A 297 -7.82 6.80 -9.29
N ARG A 298 -8.33 5.94 -10.17
CA ARG A 298 -9.77 5.75 -10.41
C ARG A 298 -10.12 4.27 -10.35
N ARG A 299 -11.19 3.90 -9.65
CA ARG A 299 -11.64 2.51 -9.57
C ARG A 299 -12.25 2.08 -10.90
N TYR A 300 -12.02 0.83 -11.29
CA TYR A 300 -12.76 0.23 -12.40
C TYR A 300 -14.21 -0.04 -11.95
N ASP A 301 -15.20 0.60 -12.59
CA ASP A 301 -16.62 0.45 -12.20
C ASP A 301 -17.29 -0.80 -12.83
N ILE A 302 -16.50 -1.62 -13.52
CA ILE A 302 -16.96 -2.87 -14.14
C ILE A 302 -16.59 -4.03 -13.21
N LYS A 303 -17.44 -5.06 -13.18
CA LYS A 303 -17.19 -6.29 -12.43
C LYS A 303 -15.78 -6.83 -12.72
N PRO A 304 -15.04 -7.30 -11.70
CA PRO A 304 -13.68 -7.80 -11.90
C PRO A 304 -13.70 -8.96 -12.89
N PRO A 305 -12.78 -8.98 -13.87
CA PRO A 305 -12.74 -10.04 -14.87
C PRO A 305 -12.53 -11.40 -14.20
N THR A 306 -13.10 -12.46 -14.77
CA THR A 306 -13.04 -13.82 -14.21
C THR A 306 -11.59 -14.28 -13.98
N SER A 307 -10.65 -13.85 -14.83
CA SER A 307 -9.21 -14.12 -14.65
C SER A 307 -8.67 -13.56 -13.34
N LEU A 308 -9.08 -12.35 -12.95
CA LEU A 308 -8.69 -11.73 -11.68
C LEU A 308 -9.32 -12.47 -10.48
N GLN A 309 -10.56 -12.96 -10.62
CA GLN A 309 -11.22 -13.76 -9.58
C GLN A 309 -10.50 -15.10 -9.34
N TYR A 310 -10.07 -15.78 -10.40
CA TYR A 310 -9.23 -16.98 -10.28
C TYR A 310 -7.84 -16.66 -9.71
N LEU A 311 -7.27 -15.49 -10.05
CA LEU A 311 -6.01 -15.05 -9.46
C LEU A 311 -6.12 -14.86 -7.95
N VAL A 312 -7.25 -14.34 -7.43
CA VAL A 312 -7.52 -14.26 -5.98
C VAL A 312 -7.53 -15.65 -5.33
N LEU A 313 -8.16 -16.63 -5.99
CA LEU A 313 -8.19 -18.01 -5.48
C LEU A 313 -6.78 -18.59 -5.36
N VAL A 314 -5.97 -18.42 -6.42
CA VAL A 314 -4.57 -18.86 -6.45
C VAL A 314 -3.74 -18.13 -5.39
N ALA A 315 -3.87 -16.81 -5.28
CA ALA A 315 -3.16 -15.99 -4.30
C ALA A 315 -3.49 -16.42 -2.86
N THR A 316 -4.77 -16.68 -2.58
CA THR A 316 -5.25 -17.16 -1.28
C THR A 316 -4.64 -18.52 -0.96
N ALA A 317 -4.72 -19.48 -1.89
CA ALA A 317 -4.19 -20.82 -1.69
C ALA A 317 -2.67 -20.80 -1.47
N ILE A 318 -1.92 -20.10 -2.32
CA ILE A 318 -0.46 -19.98 -2.21
C ILE A 318 -0.06 -19.30 -0.90
N SER A 319 -0.76 -18.24 -0.48
CA SER A 319 -0.46 -17.54 0.77
C SER A 319 -0.71 -18.41 1.99
N VAL A 320 -1.85 -19.13 2.03
CA VAL A 320 -2.18 -20.02 3.15
C VAL A 320 -1.20 -21.19 3.23
N VAL A 321 -0.92 -21.86 2.10
CA VAL A 321 0.04 -22.97 2.06
C VAL A 321 1.44 -22.47 2.43
N GLY A 322 1.88 -21.34 1.85
CA GLY A 322 3.17 -20.74 2.15
C GLY A 322 3.33 -20.41 3.63
N PHE A 323 2.31 -19.81 4.25
CA PHE A 323 2.30 -19.53 5.69
C PHE A 323 2.41 -20.79 6.53
N ILE A 324 1.67 -21.86 6.21
CA ILE A 324 1.71 -23.13 6.95
C ILE A 324 3.11 -23.76 6.85
N PHE A 325 3.69 -23.83 5.66
CA PHE A 325 5.04 -24.37 5.46
C PHE A 325 6.09 -23.53 6.20
N GLN A 326 6.01 -22.20 6.09
CA GLN A 326 6.93 -21.31 6.79
C GLN A 326 6.82 -21.48 8.31
N PHE A 327 5.60 -21.58 8.85
CA PHE A 327 5.37 -21.76 10.27
C PHE A 327 5.92 -23.09 10.79
N ILE A 328 5.64 -24.20 10.08
CA ILE A 328 6.17 -25.53 10.43
C ILE A 328 7.71 -25.52 10.35
N GLY A 329 8.26 -24.95 9.28
CA GLY A 329 9.71 -24.82 9.07
C GLY A 329 10.38 -24.04 10.19
N LEU A 330 9.91 -22.81 10.47
CA LEU A 330 10.45 -21.96 11.54
C LEU A 330 10.36 -22.62 12.92
N ARG A 331 9.25 -23.32 13.20
CA ARG A 331 9.10 -24.11 14.42
C ARG A 331 10.12 -25.25 14.48
N GLY A 332 10.53 -25.80 13.33
CA GLY A 332 11.59 -26.80 13.21
C GLY A 332 13.01 -26.25 13.43
N MET A 333 13.23 -24.96 13.20
CA MET A 333 14.53 -24.29 13.28
C MET A 333 14.91 -23.82 14.69
N THR A 334 16.13 -23.30 14.83
CA THR A 334 16.61 -22.69 16.08
C THR A 334 15.89 -21.39 16.36
N TRP A 335 15.80 -21.00 17.63
CA TRP A 335 15.14 -19.77 18.07
C TRP A 335 15.62 -18.50 17.36
N SER A 336 16.91 -18.49 16.98
CA SER A 336 17.55 -17.38 16.27
C SER A 336 16.97 -17.13 14.88
N ALA A 337 16.44 -18.17 14.20
CA ALA A 337 15.76 -18.03 12.90
C ALA A 337 14.49 -17.18 13.04
N SER A 338 13.68 -17.48 14.05
CA SER A 338 12.45 -16.76 14.34
C SER A 338 12.70 -15.30 14.69
N ILE A 339 13.76 -15.01 15.44
CA ILE A 339 14.16 -13.63 15.74
C ILE A 339 14.68 -12.93 14.50
N ALA A 340 15.47 -13.59 13.64
CA ALA A 340 15.93 -13.01 12.39
C ALA A 340 14.74 -12.63 11.49
N GLN A 341 13.73 -13.50 11.39
CA GLN A 341 12.49 -13.22 10.66
C GLN A 341 11.72 -12.04 11.28
N LEU A 342 11.58 -12.00 12.61
CA LEU A 342 10.93 -10.88 13.31
C LEU A 342 11.67 -9.55 13.09
N ALA A 343 13.00 -9.57 13.19
CA ALA A 343 13.85 -8.40 12.94
C ALA A 343 13.69 -7.90 11.50
N ALA A 344 13.64 -8.80 10.52
CA ALA A 344 13.38 -8.45 9.13
C ALA A 344 11.98 -7.83 8.95
N THR A 345 10.94 -8.35 9.60
CA THR A 345 9.61 -7.74 9.58
C THR A 345 9.60 -6.34 10.20
N LEU A 346 10.33 -6.10 11.28
CA LEU A 346 10.46 -4.77 11.89
C LEU A 346 11.21 -3.79 10.97
N VAL A 347 12.34 -4.22 10.41
CA VAL A 347 13.11 -3.42 9.43
C VAL A 347 12.24 -3.07 8.23
N MET A 348 11.50 -4.05 7.69
CA MET A 348 10.59 -3.81 6.56
C MET A 348 9.43 -2.90 6.92
N THR A 349 8.87 -3.00 8.13
CA THR A 349 7.85 -2.07 8.62
C THR A 349 8.38 -0.64 8.65
N PHE A 350 9.63 -0.44 9.09
CA PHE A 350 10.28 0.86 9.06
C PHE A 350 10.48 1.37 7.62
N ILE A 351 11.00 0.53 6.71
CA ILE A 351 11.19 0.90 5.29
C ILE A 351 9.85 1.31 4.65
N ARG A 352 8.78 0.54 4.89
CA ARG A 352 7.42 0.85 4.41
C ARG A 352 6.94 2.20 4.96
N SER A 353 7.18 2.48 6.24
CA SER A 353 6.84 3.76 6.87
C SER A 353 7.62 4.94 6.23
N VAL A 354 8.91 4.77 5.96
CA VAL A 354 9.75 5.81 5.34
C VAL A 354 9.26 6.17 3.92
N ILE A 355 8.84 5.20 3.12
CA ILE A 355 8.23 5.49 1.80
C ILE A 355 6.93 6.27 1.94
N ARG A 356 6.17 6.03 3.00
CA ARG A 356 4.90 6.70 3.29
C ARG A 356 5.05 7.94 4.19
N ARG A 357 6.26 8.47 4.39
CA ARG A 357 6.55 9.68 5.21
C ARG A 357 5.79 10.95 4.80
N ARG A 358 5.16 10.96 3.63
CA ARG A 358 4.30 12.07 3.17
C ARG A 358 3.01 12.17 3.94
N LEU A 359 2.52 11.06 4.48
CA LEU A 359 1.26 11.03 5.22
C LEU A 359 1.31 11.91 6.48
N THR A 360 2.50 12.23 6.98
CA THR A 360 2.68 13.15 8.11
C THR A 360 2.79 14.62 7.71
N ARG A 361 2.76 14.95 6.41
CA ARG A 361 2.77 16.33 5.94
C ARG A 361 1.35 16.81 5.71
N GLU A 362 1.01 17.91 6.34
CA GLU A 362 -0.27 18.57 6.14
C GLU A 362 -0.21 19.43 4.87
N PRO A 363 -1.25 19.36 4.02
CA PRO A 363 -1.39 20.29 2.91
C PRO A 363 -1.67 21.70 3.44
N HIS A 364 -1.31 22.71 2.67
CA HIS A 364 -1.65 24.09 2.99
C HIS A 364 -3.12 24.33 2.66
N ALA A 365 -3.97 24.49 3.67
CA ALA A 365 -5.41 24.71 3.51
C ALA A 365 -5.83 25.99 4.21
N GLU A 366 -6.58 26.84 3.51
CA GLU A 366 -7.13 28.09 4.03
C GLU A 366 -8.65 28.04 4.04
N PRO A 367 -9.33 28.57 5.06
CA PRO A 367 -10.80 28.65 5.06
C PRO A 367 -11.30 29.46 3.86
N ALA A 368 -12.29 28.95 3.13
CA ALA A 368 -12.94 29.71 2.07
C ALA A 368 -14.03 30.62 2.65
N ILE A 369 -14.32 31.74 1.98
CA ILE A 369 -15.38 32.66 2.39
C ILE A 369 -16.73 31.97 2.18
N LYS A 370 -17.49 31.78 3.26
CA LYS A 370 -18.88 31.29 3.21
C LYS A 370 -19.69 32.21 2.29
N GLU A 371 -20.53 31.64 1.42
CA GLU A 371 -21.38 32.32 0.40
C GLU A 371 -20.75 32.61 -0.98
N PHE A 372 -19.47 32.30 -1.23
CA PHE A 372 -18.84 32.35 -2.58
C PHE A 372 -18.53 30.97 -3.16
N GLU A 373 -19.19 29.94 -2.63
CA GLU A 373 -19.00 28.56 -3.06
C GLU A 373 -19.61 28.34 -4.45
N LEU A 374 -18.92 27.61 -5.32
CA LEU A 374 -19.41 27.27 -6.67
C LEU A 374 -20.84 26.70 -6.58
N GLU A 375 -21.80 27.33 -7.27
CA GLU A 375 -23.19 26.87 -7.37
C GLU A 375 -23.31 25.55 -8.13
#